data_AF-A0A6B3GPJ4-F1
#
_entry.id   AF-A0A6B3GPJ4-F1
#
_cell.length_a   1.000
_cell.length_b   1.000
_cell.length_c   1.000
_cell.angle_alpha   90.00
_cell.angle_beta   90.00
_cell.angle_gamma   90.00
#
_symmetry.space_group_name_H-M   'P 1'
#
loop_
_entity.id
_entity.type
_entity.pdbx_description
1 polymer ?
#
loop_
_entity_poly.entity_id
_entity_poly.type
_entity_poly.pdbx_seq_one_letter_code
_entity_poly.pdbx_strand_id
1 'polypeptide(L)'
;VLNLGTGRAGSAHDLVHELASASGVEFAIDVLPAPERSGRSLAADWQIADPALARRHLDWSAARTLPETLRWIWQTAGEGQAQPICPAEGTR
;
A
#
# COMPACT_ATOMS: atom_id res chain seq x y z
N VAL A 1 -0.63 1.48 23.25
CA VAL A 1 -0.78 1.67 21.79
C VAL A 1 0.61 1.60 21.18
N LEU A 2 0.79 0.86 20.07
CA LEU A 2 2.09 0.68 19.41
C LEU A 2 1.93 0.97 17.91
N ASN A 3 2.90 1.69 17.33
CA ASN A 3 2.95 1.90 15.89
C ASN A 3 3.58 0.69 15.21
N LEU A 4 2.92 0.17 14.18
CA LEU A 4 3.44 -0.90 13.34
C LEU A 4 3.77 -0.31 11.97
N GLY A 5 5.04 -0.31 11.62
CA GLY A 5 5.54 0.17 10.35
C GLY A 5 7.04 -0.03 10.23
N THR A 6 7.59 0.31 9.07
CA THR A 6 9.00 0.06 8.75
C THR A 6 9.95 1.11 9.34
N GLY A 7 9.44 2.28 9.76
CA GLY A 7 10.28 3.43 10.09
C GLY A 7 10.91 4.09 8.87
N ARG A 8 10.36 3.83 7.66
CA ARG A 8 10.85 4.37 6.39
C ARG A 8 9.68 5.00 5.64
N ALA A 9 9.86 6.22 5.16
CA ALA A 9 8.94 6.85 4.21
C ALA A 9 9.44 6.61 2.78
N GLY A 10 8.52 6.57 1.82
CA GLY A 10 8.80 6.51 0.39
C GLY A 10 7.79 7.37 -0.36
N SER A 11 8.18 7.89 -1.53
CA SER A 11 7.27 8.69 -2.34
C SER A 11 6.25 7.80 -3.07
N ALA A 12 5.11 8.39 -3.45
CA ALA A 12 4.14 7.69 -4.29
C ALA A 12 4.74 7.32 -5.66
N HIS A 13 5.63 8.16 -6.19
CA HIS A 13 6.33 7.90 -7.44
C HIS A 13 7.23 6.66 -7.33
N ASP A 14 8.05 6.56 -6.28
CA ASP A 14 8.94 5.42 -6.06
C ASP A 14 8.13 4.13 -5.87
N LEU A 15 7.02 4.20 -5.13
CA LEU A 15 6.12 3.06 -4.93
C LEU A 15 5.56 2.53 -6.26
N VAL A 16 5.05 3.42 -7.12
CA VAL A 16 4.49 3.05 -8.44
C VAL A 16 5.59 2.49 -9.32
N HIS A 17 6.77 3.10 -9.33
CA HIS A 17 7.90 2.62 -10.11
C HIS A 17 8.39 1.24 -9.66
N GLU A 18 8.49 1.00 -8.34
CA GLU A 18 8.87 -0.31 -7.80
C GLU A 18 7.82 -1.38 -8.13
N LEU A 19 6.53 -1.05 -8.05
CA LEU A 19 5.45 -1.97 -8.42
C LEU A 19 5.49 -2.32 -9.91
N ALA A 20 5.65 -1.30 -10.77
CA ALA A 20 5.76 -1.49 -12.20
C ALA A 20 6.98 -2.35 -12.56
N SER A 21 8.11 -2.12 -11.89
CA SER A 21 9.32 -2.96 -12.03
C SER A 21 9.08 -4.40 -11.56
N ALA A 22 8.34 -4.60 -10.46
CA ALA A 22 8.00 -5.93 -9.93
C ALA A 22 7.06 -6.71 -10.86
N SER A 23 6.30 -6.02 -11.72
CA SER A 23 5.37 -6.65 -12.65
C SER A 23 6.05 -7.44 -13.77
N GLY A 24 7.26 -7.04 -14.17
CA GLY A 24 7.94 -7.57 -15.36
C GLY A 24 7.27 -7.24 -16.69
N VAL A 25 6.23 -6.40 -16.69
CA VAL A 25 5.51 -5.95 -17.89
C VAL A 25 6.09 -4.61 -18.34
N GLU A 26 6.07 -4.32 -19.65
CA GLU A 26 6.41 -3.01 -20.17
C GLU A 26 5.45 -1.94 -19.63
N PHE A 27 5.97 -0.79 -19.20
CA PHE A 27 5.16 0.24 -18.55
C PHE A 27 5.61 1.67 -18.91
N ALA A 28 4.67 2.61 -18.78
CA ALA A 28 4.90 4.04 -18.77
C ALA A 28 4.21 4.64 -17.53
N ILE A 29 4.80 5.69 -16.95
CA ILE A 29 4.27 6.37 -15.77
C ILE A 29 3.95 7.82 -16.14
N ASP A 30 2.66 8.18 -16.07
CA ASP A 30 2.18 9.55 -16.24
C ASP A 30 1.84 10.16 -14.87
N VAL A 31 2.47 11.30 -14.54
CA VAL A 31 2.19 12.03 -13.30
C VAL A 31 1.17 13.12 -13.57
N LEU A 32 0.00 13.01 -12.94
CA LEU A 32 -1.10 13.98 -13.08
C LEU A 32 -1.22 14.85 -11.82
N PRO A 33 -1.68 16.11 -11.94
CA PRO A 33 -2.01 16.94 -10.79
C PRO A 33 -3.05 16.26 -9.89
N ALA A 34 -2.91 16.44 -8.58
CA ALA A 34 -3.88 15.93 -7.63
C ALA A 34 -5.27 16.56 -7.87
N PRO A 35 -6.37 15.80 -7.75
CA PRO A 35 -7.70 16.36 -7.89
C PRO A 35 -8.00 17.39 -6.78
N GLU A 36 -8.67 18.48 -7.14
CA GLU A 36 -9.08 19.60 -6.26
C GLU A 36 -9.82 19.17 -4.98
N ARG A 37 -10.40 17.96 -4.96
CA ARG A 37 -11.12 17.37 -3.82
C ARG A 37 -10.56 16.00 -3.46
N SER A 38 -9.26 15.89 -3.26
CA SER A 38 -8.74 14.67 -2.64
C SER A 38 -9.27 14.60 -1.20
N GLY A 39 -10.07 13.58 -0.87
CA GLY A 39 -10.58 13.34 0.49
C GLY A 39 -9.50 12.98 1.53
N ARG A 40 -8.22 13.16 1.17
CA ARG A 40 -7.09 13.01 2.07
C ARG A 40 -7.02 14.27 2.93
N SER A 41 -6.98 14.10 4.25
CA SER A 41 -6.79 15.21 5.18
C SER A 41 -5.56 16.04 4.77
N LEU A 42 -5.76 17.33 4.51
CA LEU A 42 -4.74 18.30 4.11
C LEU A 42 -3.69 18.59 5.20
N ALA A 43 -3.76 17.89 6.34
CA ALA A 43 -2.92 18.18 7.51
C ALA A 43 -1.46 17.70 7.37
N ALA A 44 -1.17 16.72 6.50
CA ALA A 44 0.19 16.31 6.18
C ALA A 44 0.28 15.63 4.81
N ASP A 45 1.25 16.06 4.01
CA ASP A 45 1.62 15.52 2.69
C ASP A 45 2.46 14.23 2.79
N TRP A 46 2.82 13.80 4.00
CA TRP A 46 3.58 12.58 4.27
C TRP A 46 3.20 11.96 5.63
N GLN A 47 3.57 10.69 5.82
CA GLN A 47 3.46 9.98 7.10
C GLN A 47 4.62 8.98 7.26
N ILE A 48 5.13 8.85 8.49
CA ILE A 48 6.07 7.79 8.87
C ILE A 48 5.67 7.22 10.24
N ALA A 49 5.74 5.90 10.39
CA ALA A 49 5.54 5.26 11.69
C ALA A 49 6.89 5.21 12.44
N ASP A 50 6.91 5.55 13.73
CA ASP A 50 8.05 5.24 14.61
C ASP A 50 7.84 3.86 15.28
N PRO A 51 8.57 2.80 14.88
CA PRO A 51 8.39 1.46 15.42
C PRO A 51 9.23 1.18 16.68
N ALA A 52 9.89 2.18 17.29
CA ALA A 52 10.81 1.95 18.41
C ALA A 52 10.15 1.21 19.59
N LEU A 53 8.91 1.56 19.94
CA LEU A 53 8.18 0.88 21.01
C LEU A 53 7.79 -0.56 20.65
N ALA A 54 7.46 -0.85 19.39
CA ALA A 54 7.15 -2.20 18.95
C ALA A 54 8.39 -3.10 19.00
N ARG A 55 9.56 -2.59 18.58
CA ARG A 55 10.84 -3.28 18.73
C ARG A 55 11.18 -3.55 20.19
N ARG A 56 11.02 -2.54 21.06
CA ARG A 56 11.37 -2.64 22.48
C ARG A 56 10.48 -3.61 23.26
N HIS A 57 9.16 -3.55 23.04
CA HIS A 57 8.20 -4.25 23.90
C HIS A 57 7.75 -5.60 23.34
N LEU A 58 7.82 -5.78 22.02
CA LEU A 58 7.36 -7.00 21.36
C LEU A 58 8.47 -7.74 20.61
N ASP A 59 9.71 -7.22 20.60
CA ASP A 59 10.77 -7.67 19.68
C ASP A 59 10.31 -7.71 18.21
N TRP A 60 9.35 -6.83 17.87
CA TRP A 60 8.71 -6.83 16.56
C TRP A 60 9.44 -5.90 15.60
N SER A 61 9.65 -6.38 14.37
CA SER A 61 10.08 -5.57 13.24
C SER A 61 9.44 -6.08 11.94
N ALA A 62 9.27 -5.17 10.97
CA ALA A 62 8.80 -5.56 9.64
C ALA A 62 9.85 -6.47 8.97
N ALA A 63 9.45 -7.72 8.69
CA ALA A 63 10.35 -8.73 8.15
C ALA A 63 10.55 -8.65 6.63
N ARG A 64 9.56 -8.12 5.89
CA ARG A 64 9.61 -7.96 4.43
C ARG A 64 9.94 -6.52 4.05
N THR A 65 10.80 -6.37 3.07
CA THR A 65 11.07 -5.10 2.41
C THR A 65 9.91 -4.69 1.50
N LEU A 66 9.91 -3.42 1.07
CA LEU A 66 8.92 -2.94 0.11
C LEU A 66 8.99 -3.70 -1.23
N PRO A 67 10.17 -3.92 -1.86
CA PRO A 67 10.25 -4.69 -3.11
C PRO A 67 9.75 -6.14 -2.98
N GLU A 68 10.07 -6.83 -1.88
CA GLU A 68 9.56 -8.19 -1.63
C GLU A 68 8.04 -8.21 -1.48
N THR A 69 7.50 -7.21 -0.78
CA THR A 69 6.06 -7.07 -0.58
C THR A 69 5.34 -6.77 -1.90
N LEU A 70 5.86 -5.87 -2.73
CA LEU A 70 5.27 -5.53 -4.03
C LEU A 70 5.31 -6.71 -5.00
N ARG A 71 6.41 -7.46 -5.03
CA ARG A 71 6.50 -8.70 -5.83
C ARG A 71 5.46 -9.72 -5.39
N TRP A 72 5.31 -9.91 -4.08
CA TRP A 72 4.30 -10.81 -3.53
C TRP A 72 2.87 -10.36 -3.86
N ILE A 73 2.57 -9.07 -3.72
CA ILE A 73 1.28 -8.49 -4.11
C ILE A 73 1.00 -8.75 -5.59
N TRP A 74 1.96 -8.48 -6.48
CA TRP A 74 1.77 -8.69 -7.92
C TRP A 74 1.51 -10.16 -8.25
N GLN A 75 2.28 -11.08 -7.65
CA GLN A 75 2.14 -12.53 -7.90
C GLN A 75 0.82 -13.11 -7.40
N THR A 76 0.28 -12.56 -6.32
CA THR A 76 -0.97 -13.05 -5.69
C THR A 76 -2.21 -12.26 -6.13
N ALA A 77 -2.02 -11.20 -6.93
CA ALA A 77 -3.11 -10.41 -7.48
C ALA A 77 -3.98 -11.28 -8.41
N GLY A 78 -5.16 -11.65 -7.94
CA GLY A 78 -6.13 -12.48 -8.67
C GLY A 78 -6.51 -13.77 -7.96
N GLU A 79 -5.75 -14.22 -6.97
CA GLU A 79 -6.05 -15.43 -6.18
C GLU A 79 -7.21 -15.22 -5.17
N GLY A 80 -7.71 -13.98 -5.05
CA GLY A 80 -8.71 -13.57 -4.07
C GLY A 80 -9.82 -12.67 -4.61
N GLN A 81 -10.26 -12.81 -5.87
CA GLN A 81 -11.57 -12.26 -6.26
C GLN A 81 -12.68 -13.06 -5.55
N ALA A 82 -12.88 -12.75 -4.26
CA ALA A 82 -14.08 -13.11 -3.53
C ALA A 82 -15.27 -12.43 -4.24
N GLN A 83 -16.28 -13.26 -4.51
CA GLN A 83 -17.56 -12.94 -5.10
C GLN A 83 -18.13 -11.60 -4.59
N PRO A 84 -18.72 -10.73 -5.44
CA PRO A 84 -19.41 -9.55 -4.98
C PRO A 84 -20.51 -9.96 -3.99
N ILE A 85 -20.39 -9.52 -2.74
CA ILE A 85 -21.46 -9.52 -1.74
C ILE A 85 -22.45 -8.40 -2.10
N CYS A 86 -23.09 -8.53 -3.27
CA CYS A 86 -24.38 -7.92 -3.49
C CYS A 86 -25.41 -9.03 -3.27
N PRO A 87 -26.23 -9.01 -2.20
CA PRO A 87 -27.46 -9.78 -2.25
C PRO A 87 -28.28 -9.22 -3.40
N ALA A 88 -28.74 -10.09 -4.30
CA ALA A 88 -29.79 -9.72 -5.24
C ALA A 88 -30.99 -9.30 -4.38
N GLU A 89 -31.25 -7.99 -4.29
CA GLU A 89 -32.52 -7.53 -3.77
C GLU A 89 -33.61 -8.09 -4.66
N GLY A 90 -34.46 -8.87 -4.01
CA GLY A 90 -35.41 -9.76 -4.62
C GLY A 90 -36.43 -9.05 -5.49
N THR A 91 -36.86 -9.81 -6.49
CA THR A 91 -38.15 -9.72 -7.13
C THR A 91 -39.27 -9.44 -6.12
N ARG A 92 -39.95 -8.31 -6.27
CA ARG A 92 -41.42 -8.25 -6.27
C ARG A 92 -41.94 -7.00 -6.97
#